data_AF-A0A2X0LPZ4-F1
#
_entry.id   AF-A0A2X0LPZ4-F1
#
_cell.length_a   1.000
_cell.length_b   1.000
_cell.length_c   1.000
_cell.angle_alpha   90.00
_cell.angle_beta   90.00
_cell.angle_gamma   90.00
#
_symmetry.space_group_name_H-M   'P 1'
#
loop_
_entity.id
_entity.type
_entity.pdbx_description
1 polymer ?
#
loop_
_entity_poly.entity_id
_entity_poly.type
_entity_poly.pdbx_seq_one_letter_code
_entity_poly.pdbx_strand_id
1 'polypeptide(L)'
;MRRPERLLTFTIPFPPRSPCAVIAVPRRLRPLKFASRLVSSSLCALPKIYKPGKVALVLSGRYAGRKVVVICQSDSGNKYRPYSHALVAGVECYPRKVTKRMGKKTIEKRSKVKPFIKSINYSHLLPTRYALELEGLKGVIAPETFKEVSSREDAKKQIKKLFEERYLAGKNRCVLSPLASAYLVLNDSPHPKHTP
;
A
#
# COMPACT_ATOMS: atom_id res chain seq x y z
N MET A 1 14.01 -34.11 67.90
CA MET A 1 13.97 -35.59 68.00
C MET A 1 12.58 -36.09 67.62
N ARG A 2 12.44 -37.40 67.31
CA ARG A 2 11.30 -38.04 66.58
C ARG A 2 11.35 -37.63 65.09
N ARG A 3 11.80 -38.48 64.15
CA ARG A 3 11.40 -39.83 63.65
C ARG A 3 10.29 -39.77 62.56
N PRO A 4 10.43 -40.50 61.44
CA PRO A 4 9.48 -40.52 60.31
C PRO A 4 8.58 -41.78 60.29
N GLU A 5 7.55 -41.78 59.44
CA GLU A 5 6.93 -42.90 58.67
C GLU A 5 5.73 -42.30 57.89
N ARG A 6 5.38 -42.59 56.62
CA ARG A 6 5.35 -43.77 55.73
C ARG A 6 4.21 -44.80 55.99
N LEU A 7 3.04 -44.50 55.42
CA LEU A 7 2.15 -45.35 54.58
C LEU A 7 1.62 -46.72 55.07
N LEU A 8 0.42 -47.06 54.56
CA LEU A 8 -0.23 -48.38 54.39
C LEU A 8 -1.15 -48.94 55.51
N THR A 9 -2.44 -49.07 55.18
CA THR A 9 -3.30 -50.29 55.18
C THR A 9 -4.58 -49.95 54.36
N PHE A 10 -5.11 -50.72 53.37
CA PHE A 10 -5.63 -52.11 53.33
C PHE A 10 -6.96 -52.28 54.13
N THR A 11 -8.09 -52.87 53.65
CA THR A 11 -8.53 -53.41 52.30
C THR A 11 -10.11 -53.40 52.23
N ILE A 12 -10.97 -54.14 51.47
CA ILE A 12 -10.86 -55.38 50.65
C ILE A 12 -11.64 -55.41 49.28
N PRO A 13 -12.96 -55.74 49.12
CA PRO A 13 -13.34 -56.66 48.03
C PRO A 13 -14.42 -56.29 46.98
N PHE A 14 -14.32 -57.03 45.86
CA PHE A 14 -15.15 -57.26 44.65
C PHE A 14 -16.58 -57.85 44.87
N PRO A 15 -17.44 -58.10 43.82
CA PRO A 15 -17.58 -57.47 42.48
C PRO A 15 -19.05 -56.98 42.21
N PRO A 16 -20.04 -57.59 41.48
CA PRO A 16 -20.13 -58.64 40.43
C PRO A 16 -20.90 -58.30 39.10
N ARG A 17 -20.24 -58.50 37.94
CA ARG A 17 -20.75 -58.95 36.59
C ARG A 17 -21.87 -58.20 35.79
N SER A 18 -21.71 -58.29 34.46
CA SER A 18 -22.57 -57.88 33.32
C SER A 18 -23.61 -58.99 32.95
N PRO A 19 -24.47 -58.94 31.88
CA PRO A 19 -24.35 -58.19 30.60
C PRO A 19 -25.67 -57.75 29.87
N CYS A 20 -25.51 -57.39 28.58
CA CYS A 20 -26.50 -57.42 27.49
C CYS A 20 -27.64 -56.38 27.38
N ALA A 21 -27.51 -55.48 26.40
CA ALA A 21 -28.57 -55.18 25.43
C ALA A 21 -27.98 -54.58 24.13
N VAL A 22 -28.09 -55.29 23.01
CA VAL A 22 -27.80 -54.73 21.67
C VAL A 22 -29.12 -54.58 20.93
N ILE A 23 -29.45 -53.36 20.50
CA ILE A 23 -30.61 -53.07 19.64
C ILE A 23 -30.14 -52.15 18.52
N ALA A 24 -30.40 -52.53 17.27
CA ALA A 24 -29.93 -51.81 16.09
C ALA A 24 -31.07 -51.58 15.08
N VAL A 25 -31.52 -50.32 14.95
CA VAL A 25 -32.49 -49.85 13.94
C VAL A 25 -32.23 -48.36 13.63
N PRO A 26 -32.67 -47.82 12.48
CA PRO A 26 -31.99 -48.01 11.20
C PRO A 26 -31.36 -46.71 10.66
N ARG A 27 -30.59 -46.84 9.57
CA ARG A 27 -29.99 -45.72 8.83
C ARG A 27 -31.07 -44.77 8.28
N ARG A 28 -31.21 -43.57 8.86
CA ARG A 28 -31.69 -42.39 8.10
C ARG A 28 -30.52 -41.44 7.88
N LEU A 29 -29.92 -41.54 6.69
CA LEU A 29 -28.99 -40.55 6.16
C LEU A 29 -29.74 -39.23 5.95
N ARG A 30 -29.76 -38.36 6.96
CA ARG A 30 -29.93 -36.93 6.69
C ARG A 30 -28.70 -36.49 5.89
N PRO A 31 -28.84 -35.90 4.69
CA PRO A 31 -27.71 -35.26 4.06
C PRO A 31 -27.30 -34.07 4.93
N LEU A 32 -26.27 -34.28 5.75
CA LEU A 32 -25.44 -33.17 6.22
C LEU A 32 -25.03 -32.43 4.95
N LYS A 33 -25.60 -31.24 4.74
CA LYS A 33 -25.30 -30.43 3.56
C LYS A 33 -23.79 -30.28 3.54
N PHE A 34 -23.15 -30.90 2.55
CA PHE A 34 -21.73 -30.73 2.30
C PHE A 34 -21.55 -29.33 1.71
N ALA A 35 -21.75 -28.34 2.58
CA ALA A 35 -21.14 -27.05 2.44
C ALA A 35 -19.64 -27.34 2.43
N SER A 36 -19.13 -27.56 1.21
CA SER A 36 -17.78 -27.22 0.82
C SER A 36 -17.59 -25.76 1.21
N ARG A 37 -17.29 -25.55 2.49
CA ARG A 37 -16.89 -24.28 3.08
C ARG A 37 -15.54 -24.01 2.47
N LEU A 38 -15.57 -23.51 1.23
CA LEU A 38 -14.41 -23.19 0.42
C LEU A 38 -13.50 -22.37 1.32
N VAL A 39 -12.39 -22.99 1.72
CA VAL A 39 -11.39 -22.34 2.55
C VAL A 39 -10.72 -21.35 1.63
N SER A 40 -11.34 -20.17 1.53
CA SER A 40 -10.92 -19.08 0.67
C SER A 40 -9.49 -18.74 1.08
N SER A 41 -8.55 -19.04 0.19
CA SER A 41 -7.10 -19.07 0.42
C SER A 41 -6.54 -17.66 0.57
N SER A 42 -6.95 -17.03 1.67
CA SER A 42 -6.83 -15.60 1.97
C SER A 42 -5.81 -15.30 3.07
N LEU A 43 -5.24 -16.34 3.70
CA LEU A 43 -4.36 -16.26 4.86
C LEU A 43 -3.00 -16.94 4.65
N CYS A 44 -2.38 -16.77 3.48
CA CYS A 44 -0.93 -16.97 3.33
C CYS A 44 -0.29 -16.14 2.20
N ALA A 45 -0.81 -14.93 1.94
CA ALA A 45 -0.27 -14.02 0.94
C ALA A 45 0.61 -12.95 1.59
N LEU A 46 1.90 -12.89 1.23
CA LEU A 46 2.79 -11.80 1.63
C LEU A 46 2.17 -10.44 1.22
N PRO A 47 2.19 -9.42 2.10
CA PRO A 47 1.46 -8.18 1.84
C PRO A 47 2.10 -7.40 0.68
N LYS A 48 1.45 -7.44 -0.50
CA LYS A 48 1.88 -6.70 -1.70
C LYS A 48 2.20 -5.24 -1.35
N ILE A 49 3.46 -4.85 -1.58
CA ILE A 49 4.00 -3.57 -1.13
C ILE A 49 3.54 -2.42 -2.03
N TYR A 50 3.52 -2.64 -3.35
CA TYR A 50 3.24 -1.61 -4.38
C TYR A 50 1.76 -1.36 -4.66
N LYS A 51 0.90 -1.46 -3.63
CA LYS A 51 -0.54 -1.17 -3.74
C LYS A 51 -0.79 0.22 -4.38
N PRO A 52 -1.86 0.40 -5.17
CA PRO A 52 -2.11 1.65 -5.86
C PRO A 52 -2.31 2.77 -4.84
N GLY A 53 -1.59 3.87 -5.00
CA GLY A 53 -1.52 4.99 -4.05
C GLY A 53 -0.30 4.94 -3.12
N LYS A 54 0.52 3.88 -3.16
CA LYS A 54 1.81 3.89 -2.45
C LYS A 54 2.82 4.80 -3.15
N VAL A 55 3.58 5.50 -2.33
CA VAL A 55 4.67 6.38 -2.76
C VAL A 55 5.97 5.57 -2.81
N ALA A 56 6.70 5.68 -3.91
CA ALA A 56 8.01 5.07 -4.10
C ALA A 56 9.04 6.11 -4.60
N LEU A 57 10.31 5.74 -4.56
CA LEU A 57 11.43 6.50 -5.12
C LEU A 57 12.00 5.74 -6.31
N VAL A 58 12.25 6.44 -7.42
CA VAL A 58 12.94 5.84 -8.57
C VAL A 58 14.43 5.76 -8.28
N LEU A 59 15.02 4.57 -8.43
CA LEU A 59 16.45 4.32 -8.17
C LEU A 59 17.34 4.56 -9.40
N SER A 60 16.84 4.33 -10.62
CA SER A 60 17.67 4.30 -11.84
C SER A 60 17.08 5.08 -13.03
N GLY A 61 17.95 5.38 -14.00
CA GLY A 61 17.62 6.12 -15.22
C GLY A 61 17.36 7.62 -15.01
N ARG A 62 16.88 8.31 -16.07
CA ARG A 62 16.69 9.79 -16.09
C ARG A 62 15.88 10.36 -14.92
N TYR A 63 15.00 9.58 -14.31
CA TYR A 63 14.15 10.02 -13.20
C TYR A 63 14.62 9.50 -11.83
N ALA A 64 15.86 9.01 -11.70
CA ALA A 64 16.45 8.64 -10.41
C ALA A 64 16.37 9.78 -9.38
N GLY A 65 16.15 9.42 -8.12
CA GLY A 65 15.93 10.38 -7.02
C GLY A 65 14.59 11.15 -7.10
N ARG A 66 13.69 10.82 -8.04
CA ARG A 66 12.35 11.40 -8.11
C ARG A 66 11.32 10.54 -7.38
N LYS A 67 10.41 11.23 -6.70
CA LYS A 67 9.27 10.66 -5.99
C LYS A 67 8.16 10.37 -6.99
N VAL A 68 7.57 9.18 -6.85
CA VAL A 68 6.51 8.66 -7.72
C VAL A 68 5.37 8.06 -6.89
N VAL A 69 4.17 8.10 -7.45
CA VAL A 69 2.98 7.41 -6.95
C VAL A 69 2.71 6.23 -7.88
N VAL A 70 2.54 5.03 -7.31
CA VAL A 70 2.08 3.87 -8.08
C VAL A 70 0.58 4.02 -8.36
N ILE A 71 0.18 3.97 -9.62
CA ILE A 71 -1.22 4.12 -10.04
C ILE A 71 -1.79 2.75 -10.44
N CYS A 72 -1.09 2.02 -11.30
CA CYS A 72 -1.46 0.65 -11.70
C CYS A 72 -0.29 -0.31 -11.44
N GLN A 73 -0.61 -1.50 -10.94
CA GLN A 73 0.30 -2.64 -10.82
C GLN A 73 0.12 -3.54 -12.05
N SER A 74 1.21 -4.07 -12.60
CA SER A 74 1.21 -5.00 -13.73
C SER A 74 2.13 -6.17 -13.40
N ASP A 75 1.68 -7.01 -12.47
CA ASP A 75 2.47 -8.10 -11.90
C ASP A 75 2.69 -9.23 -12.91
N SER A 76 1.67 -9.58 -13.70
CA SER A 76 1.66 -10.68 -14.68
C SER A 76 2.42 -10.39 -15.99
N GLY A 77 3.15 -9.27 -16.07
CA GLY A 77 3.79 -8.80 -17.30
C GLY A 77 2.81 -8.34 -18.39
N ASN A 78 3.35 -8.03 -19.56
CA ASN A 78 2.64 -7.66 -20.78
C ASN A 78 3.44 -8.20 -21.99
N LYS A 79 2.82 -8.41 -23.15
CA LYS A 79 3.48 -8.91 -24.37
C LYS A 79 4.74 -8.10 -24.76
N TYR A 80 4.72 -6.79 -24.51
CA TYR A 80 5.86 -5.88 -24.75
C TYR A 80 6.89 -5.83 -23.61
N ARG A 81 6.56 -6.35 -22.42
CA ARG A 81 7.32 -6.21 -21.16
C ARG A 81 7.01 -7.41 -20.24
N PRO A 82 7.73 -8.55 -20.38
CA PRO A 82 7.40 -9.77 -19.64
C PRO A 82 7.69 -9.68 -18.13
N TYR A 83 8.49 -8.71 -17.69
CA TYR A 83 8.76 -8.45 -16.28
C TYR A 83 7.63 -7.71 -15.57
N SER A 84 7.44 -7.99 -14.29
CA SER A 84 6.49 -7.28 -13.41
C SER A 84 6.85 -5.80 -13.26
N HIS A 85 5.88 -4.91 -13.44
CA HIS A 85 6.13 -3.47 -13.49
C HIS A 85 4.97 -2.63 -12.95
N ALA A 86 5.25 -1.38 -12.60
CA ALA A 86 4.26 -0.38 -12.20
C ALA A 86 4.10 0.70 -13.26
N LEU A 87 2.87 1.18 -13.45
CA LEU A 87 2.60 2.48 -14.08
C LEU A 87 2.61 3.55 -12.99
N VAL A 88 3.51 4.52 -13.14
CA VAL A 88 3.73 5.56 -12.13
C VAL A 88 3.63 6.97 -12.70
N ALA A 89 3.10 7.88 -11.88
CA ALA A 89 3.22 9.32 -12.08
C ALA A 89 4.18 9.90 -11.04
N GLY A 90 5.02 10.85 -11.44
CA GLY A 90 5.98 11.50 -10.54
C GLY A 90 6.25 12.94 -10.89
N VAL A 91 7.13 13.58 -10.13
CA VAL A 91 7.50 14.99 -10.29
C VAL A 91 8.95 15.11 -10.76
N GLU A 92 9.17 15.66 -11.95
CA GLU A 92 10.49 15.92 -12.52
C GLU A 92 11.05 17.23 -11.94
N CYS A 93 10.27 18.31 -11.99
CA CYS A 93 10.60 19.58 -11.34
C CYS A 93 9.66 19.81 -10.16
N TYR A 94 10.21 19.71 -8.95
CA TYR A 94 9.51 20.03 -7.69
C TYR A 94 9.28 21.54 -7.55
N PRO A 95 8.19 21.96 -6.88
CA PRO A 95 8.02 23.36 -6.49
C PRO A 95 9.15 23.80 -5.55
N ARG A 96 9.57 25.07 -5.66
CA ARG A 96 10.66 25.65 -4.85
C ARG A 96 10.11 26.28 -3.58
N LYS A 97 10.84 26.22 -2.45
CA LYS A 97 10.40 26.82 -1.17
C LYS A 97 9.99 28.29 -1.37
N VAL A 98 8.78 28.60 -0.95
CA VAL A 98 8.20 29.95 -0.91
C VAL A 98 8.46 30.56 0.47
N THR A 99 8.67 31.87 0.56
CA THR A 99 8.77 32.60 1.83
C THR A 99 7.90 33.86 1.80
N LYS A 100 7.51 34.37 2.97
CA LYS A 100 6.59 35.52 3.11
C LYS A 100 7.08 36.82 2.43
N ARG A 101 8.38 36.94 2.14
CA ARG A 101 8.98 38.12 1.47
C ARG A 101 8.84 38.11 -0.07
N MET A 102 8.20 37.10 -0.65
CA MET A 102 8.11 36.92 -2.11
C MET A 102 6.85 37.57 -2.70
N GLY A 103 6.99 38.39 -3.75
CA GLY A 103 5.85 38.95 -4.47
C GLY A 103 5.10 37.91 -5.31
N LYS A 104 3.78 38.08 -5.48
CA LYS A 104 2.83 37.14 -6.14
C LYS A 104 3.38 36.48 -7.42
N LYS A 105 3.85 37.30 -8.38
CA LYS A 105 4.48 36.88 -9.66
C LYS A 105 5.66 35.89 -9.51
N THR A 106 6.33 35.88 -8.35
CA THR A 106 7.44 34.94 -8.05
C THR A 106 6.97 33.68 -7.32
N ILE A 107 5.91 33.77 -6.51
CA ILE A 107 5.25 32.62 -5.87
C ILE A 107 4.66 31.70 -6.95
N GLU A 108 3.93 32.28 -7.91
CA GLU A 108 3.36 31.57 -9.07
C GLU A 108 4.44 30.82 -9.86
N LYS A 109 5.60 31.45 -10.09
CA LYS A 109 6.74 30.83 -10.79
C LYS A 109 7.42 29.71 -9.98
N ARG A 110 7.39 29.77 -8.64
CA ARG A 110 7.96 28.74 -7.75
C ARG A 110 7.03 27.56 -7.48
N SER A 111 5.72 27.76 -7.55
CA SER A 111 4.70 26.75 -7.25
C SER A 111 4.42 25.80 -8.42
N LYS A 112 4.85 26.14 -9.64
CA LYS A 112 4.64 25.34 -10.85
C LYS A 112 5.33 23.98 -10.78
N VAL A 113 4.62 22.94 -11.15
CA VAL A 113 5.08 21.54 -11.12
C VAL A 113 5.28 21.01 -12.55
N LYS A 114 6.35 20.23 -12.78
CA LYS A 114 6.53 19.46 -14.03
C LYS A 114 6.35 17.96 -13.73
N PRO A 115 5.19 17.36 -14.04
CA PRO A 115 4.98 15.92 -13.85
C PRO A 115 5.61 15.09 -14.97
N PHE A 116 5.89 13.82 -14.68
CA PHE A 116 6.23 12.79 -15.67
C PHE A 116 5.40 11.52 -15.44
N ILE A 117 5.32 10.70 -16.48
CA ILE A 117 4.57 9.43 -16.51
C ILE A 117 5.51 8.36 -17.05
N LYS A 118 5.59 7.18 -16.41
CA LYS A 118 6.49 6.10 -16.85
C LYS A 118 5.99 4.71 -16.41
N SER A 119 6.28 3.69 -17.23
CA SER A 119 6.27 2.28 -16.83
C SER A 119 7.67 1.89 -16.33
N ILE A 120 7.77 1.44 -15.07
CA ILE A 120 9.03 1.15 -14.36
C ILE A 120 8.97 -0.25 -13.72
N ASN A 121 10.05 -1.03 -13.85
CA ASN A 121 10.23 -2.32 -13.17
C ASN A 121 10.28 -2.12 -11.64
N TYR A 122 9.63 -2.99 -10.85
CA TYR A 122 9.67 -2.94 -9.39
C TYR A 122 11.09 -2.94 -8.81
N SER A 123 12.07 -3.60 -9.45
CA SER A 123 13.49 -3.58 -9.03
C SER A 123 14.17 -2.20 -9.13
N HIS A 124 13.49 -1.20 -9.70
CA HIS A 124 13.99 0.18 -9.81
C HIS A 124 13.16 1.16 -8.96
N LEU A 125 12.29 0.64 -8.09
CA LEU A 125 11.49 1.40 -7.14
C LEU A 125 11.91 1.03 -5.72
N LEU A 126 12.27 2.03 -4.90
CA LEU A 126 12.38 1.86 -3.46
C LEU A 126 11.02 2.22 -2.84
N PRO A 127 10.32 1.27 -2.18
CA PRO A 127 9.01 1.53 -1.61
C PRO A 127 9.14 2.38 -0.34
N THR A 128 8.27 3.38 -0.17
CA THR A 128 8.25 4.19 1.05
C THR A 128 7.04 3.85 1.93
N ARG A 129 7.10 4.22 3.21
CA ARG A 129 5.99 4.04 4.16
C ARG A 129 4.71 4.75 3.69
N TYR A 130 4.87 5.91 3.05
CA TYR A 130 3.79 6.85 2.72
C TYR A 130 2.82 6.30 1.66
N ALA A 131 1.55 6.69 1.80
CA ALA A 131 0.51 6.56 0.79
C ALA A 131 -0.03 7.95 0.43
N LEU A 132 -0.68 8.04 -0.73
CA LEU A 132 -1.30 9.24 -1.28
C LEU A 132 -2.68 8.87 -1.84
N GLU A 133 -3.71 9.60 -1.42
CA GLU A 133 -5.11 9.34 -1.79
C GLU A 133 -5.30 9.53 -3.30
N LEU A 134 -5.78 8.48 -3.98
CA LEU A 134 -5.69 8.33 -5.44
C LEU A 134 -6.83 8.95 -6.26
N GLU A 135 -7.73 9.71 -5.63
CA GLU A 135 -9.08 10.02 -6.12
C GLU A 135 -9.13 10.61 -7.55
N GLY A 136 -8.17 11.44 -7.94
CA GLY A 136 -8.05 12.00 -9.31
C GLY A 136 -7.00 11.34 -10.22
N LEU A 137 -6.28 10.31 -9.76
CA LEU A 137 -5.15 9.70 -10.49
C LEU A 137 -5.42 8.30 -11.03
N LYS A 138 -6.49 7.63 -10.59
CA LYS A 138 -6.98 6.38 -11.20
C LYS A 138 -7.58 6.68 -12.58
N GLY A 139 -7.38 5.80 -13.56
CA GLY A 139 -7.92 5.94 -14.92
C GLY A 139 -7.13 6.86 -15.86
N VAL A 140 -6.52 7.94 -15.37
CA VAL A 140 -5.74 8.91 -16.18
C VAL A 140 -4.54 8.27 -16.90
N ILE A 141 -3.99 7.16 -16.38
CA ILE A 141 -2.85 6.45 -16.97
C ILE A 141 -3.22 4.98 -17.16
N ALA A 142 -3.59 4.65 -18.39
CA ALA A 142 -3.75 3.28 -18.88
C ALA A 142 -2.51 2.86 -19.70
N PRO A 143 -2.23 1.55 -19.91
CA PRO A 143 -1.07 1.12 -20.68
C PRO A 143 -1.10 1.56 -22.15
N GLU A 144 -2.26 1.89 -22.70
CA GLU A 144 -2.40 2.38 -24.08
C GLU A 144 -1.99 3.85 -24.26
N THR A 145 -2.09 4.70 -23.22
CA THR A 145 -1.69 6.12 -23.30
C THR A 145 -0.19 6.31 -23.53
N PHE A 146 0.59 5.21 -23.47
CA PHE A 146 2.00 5.18 -23.82
C PHE A 146 2.27 4.97 -25.32
N LYS A 147 1.29 4.66 -26.17
CA LYS A 147 1.52 4.49 -27.62
C LYS A 147 1.73 5.84 -28.31
N GLU A 148 0.74 6.72 -28.20
CA GLU A 148 0.69 8.04 -28.84
C GLU A 148 1.49 9.11 -28.09
N VAL A 149 1.68 10.29 -28.69
CA VAL A 149 2.35 11.43 -28.04
C VAL A 149 1.34 12.39 -27.42
N SER A 150 0.27 12.75 -28.14
CA SER A 150 -0.87 13.55 -27.68
C SER A 150 -1.42 13.07 -26.33
N SER A 151 -1.83 11.81 -26.27
CA SER A 151 -2.38 11.15 -25.08
C SER A 151 -1.43 11.17 -23.86
N ARG A 152 -0.10 11.21 -24.08
CA ARG A 152 0.89 11.41 -23.00
C ARG A 152 0.97 12.85 -22.51
N GLU A 153 0.64 13.83 -23.35
CA GLU A 153 0.64 15.24 -22.97
C GLU A 153 -0.62 15.65 -22.24
N ASP A 154 -1.78 15.16 -22.66
CA ASP A 154 -3.05 15.45 -21.98
C ASP A 154 -3.10 14.81 -20.58
N ALA A 155 -2.61 13.58 -20.43
CA ALA A 155 -2.41 12.98 -19.10
C ALA A 155 -1.45 13.81 -18.22
N LYS A 156 -0.36 14.39 -18.79
CA LYS A 156 0.51 15.32 -18.03
C LYS A 156 -0.21 16.62 -17.65
N LYS A 157 -1.04 17.19 -18.54
CA LYS A 157 -1.83 18.41 -18.27
C LYS A 157 -2.79 18.17 -17.10
N GLN A 158 -3.46 17.01 -17.06
CA GLN A 158 -4.33 16.61 -15.95
C GLN A 158 -3.56 16.42 -14.63
N ILE A 159 -2.50 15.60 -14.64
CA ILE A 159 -1.67 15.34 -13.44
C ILE A 159 -1.03 16.61 -12.90
N LYS A 160 -0.67 17.56 -13.78
CA LYS A 160 -0.12 18.86 -13.38
C LYS A 160 -1.11 19.64 -12.51
N LYS A 161 -2.37 19.78 -12.95
CA LYS A 161 -3.45 20.45 -12.20
C LYS A 161 -3.58 19.83 -10.80
N LEU A 162 -3.74 18.51 -10.75
CA LEU A 162 -3.90 17.75 -9.50
C LEU A 162 -2.72 17.89 -8.53
N PHE A 163 -1.47 18.02 -9.01
CA PHE A 163 -0.31 18.27 -8.15
C PHE A 163 -0.18 19.73 -7.72
N GLU A 164 -0.57 20.69 -8.57
CA GLU A 164 -0.58 22.13 -8.21
C GLU A 164 -1.69 22.44 -7.18
N GLU A 165 -2.88 21.86 -7.35
CA GLU A 165 -3.99 21.87 -6.37
C GLU A 165 -3.57 21.28 -5.01
N ARG A 166 -2.95 20.08 -5.02
CA ARG A 166 -2.48 19.42 -3.79
C ARG A 166 -1.35 20.19 -3.10
N TYR A 167 -0.50 20.91 -3.86
CA TYR A 167 0.53 21.79 -3.30
C TYR A 167 -0.10 22.99 -2.59
N LEU A 168 -1.08 23.65 -3.20
CA LEU A 168 -1.81 24.78 -2.59
C LEU A 168 -2.58 24.35 -1.34
N ALA A 169 -3.18 23.15 -1.35
CA ALA A 169 -3.84 22.55 -0.19
C ALA A 169 -2.87 22.08 0.92
N GLY A 170 -1.55 22.20 0.74
CA GLY A 170 -0.52 21.82 1.73
C GLY A 170 -0.42 20.32 2.05
N LYS A 171 -1.24 19.48 1.40
CA LYS A 171 -1.30 18.02 1.58
C LYS A 171 -0.10 17.33 0.91
N ASN A 172 0.23 16.11 1.35
CA ASN A 172 1.23 15.24 0.70
C ASN A 172 2.64 15.86 0.50
N ARG A 173 3.10 16.69 1.45
CA ARG A 173 4.44 17.36 1.41
C ARG A 173 5.60 16.38 1.16
N CYS A 174 5.47 15.13 1.61
CA CYS A 174 6.48 14.09 1.40
C CYS A 174 6.73 13.82 -0.09
N VAL A 175 5.72 13.90 -0.97
CA VAL A 175 5.85 13.68 -2.43
C VAL A 175 6.37 14.93 -3.15
N LEU A 176 5.89 16.12 -2.76
CA LEU A 176 6.15 17.38 -3.45
C LEU A 176 7.48 18.06 -3.05
N SER A 177 8.19 17.53 -2.06
CA SER A 177 9.52 17.98 -1.65
C SER A 177 10.65 17.22 -2.38
N PRO A 178 11.79 17.86 -2.69
CA PRO A 178 13.04 17.14 -3.01
C PRO A 178 13.45 16.15 -1.90
N LEU A 179 14.31 15.17 -2.23
CA LEU A 179 14.81 14.21 -1.24
C LEU A 179 15.71 14.86 -0.19
N ALA A 180 16.75 15.58 -0.60
CA ALA A 180 17.72 16.20 0.30
C ALA A 180 17.10 17.18 1.30
N SER A 181 16.00 17.87 0.92
CA SER A 181 15.31 18.84 1.77
C SER A 181 14.18 18.23 2.62
N ALA A 182 13.94 16.91 2.56
CA ALA A 182 12.81 16.29 3.25
C ALA A 182 12.88 16.45 4.78
N TYR A 183 14.07 16.32 5.36
CA TYR A 183 14.32 16.46 6.80
C TYR A 183 13.94 17.86 7.33
N LEU A 184 14.29 18.93 6.61
CA LEU A 184 13.98 20.30 7.04
C LEU A 184 12.47 20.59 7.02
N VAL A 185 11.73 20.00 6.08
CA VAL A 185 10.28 20.26 5.89
C VAL A 185 9.39 19.47 6.86
N LEU A 186 9.92 18.44 7.53
CA LEU A 186 9.22 17.74 8.61
C LEU A 186 9.13 18.61 9.88
N ASN A 187 10.16 19.44 10.14
CA ASN A 187 10.19 20.36 11.28
C ASN A 187 9.49 21.69 10.99
N ASP A 188 9.41 22.11 9.71
CA ASP A 188 8.52 23.20 9.25
C ASP A 188 7.03 22.74 9.27
N SER A 189 6.50 22.44 10.47
CA SER A 189 5.06 22.30 10.68
C SER A 189 4.42 23.66 10.93
N PRO A 190 3.65 24.23 9.98
CA PRO A 190 2.80 25.36 10.28
C PRO A 190 1.68 24.89 11.19
N HIS A 191 1.86 25.09 12.50
CA HIS A 191 0.71 25.26 13.38
C HIS A 191 -0.20 26.35 12.76
N PRO A 192 -1.53 26.20 12.81
CA PRO A 192 -2.44 27.26 12.38
C PRO A 192 -2.22 28.46 13.31
N LYS A 193 -1.42 29.43 12.86
CA LYS A 193 -1.28 30.71 13.55
C LYS A 193 -2.53 31.53 13.27
N HIS A 194 -3.00 32.18 14.33
CA HIS A 194 -4.35 32.74 14.47
C HIS A 194 -4.89 33.52 13.26
N THR A 195 -6.21 33.47 13.16
CA THR A 195 -7.08 34.45 12.51
C THR A 195 -6.78 35.88 12.99
N PRO A 196 -7.14 36.88 12.18
CA PRO A 196 -8.23 37.77 12.54
C PRO A 196 -9.56 37.22 12.03
#